data_AF-A0A7K7CAQ9-F1
#
_entry.id   AF-A0A7K7CAQ9-F1
#
_cell.length_a   1.000
_cell.length_b   1.000
_cell.length_c   1.000
_cell.angle_alpha   90.00
_cell.angle_beta   90.00
_cell.angle_gamma   90.00
#
_symmetry.space_group_name_H-M   'P 1'
#
loop_
_entity.id
_entity.type
_entity.pdbx_description
1 polymer ?
#
loop_
_entity_poly.entity_id
_entity_poly.type
_entity_poly.pdbx_seq_one_letter_code
_entity_poly.pdbx_strand_id
1 'polypeptide(L)'
;LQIQKTWRGYYVRKYNHNFYALKKYLKAVSVNNELVRSELQEYAEMKENEDKMKDLEKKEKEKKYQARKMHYLLSTEQIPGIYNSPFRKSPDPMELLLRKSKPLTHRKQQVKGPFAYGLNDWPTCKKPPAFVTELPLLPTDRQKPQGPFRNPAEVLWQRYKPLEPTLRVAESSNPPPAKAREEQRNPIHDNGFLPFSSYHKNDEKYEPLLHRSGKYGQEAYGTKHFREVCPEKWIADK
;
A
#
# COMPACT_ATOMS: atom_id res chain seq x y z
N LEU A 1 33.74 79.68 60.97
CA LEU A 1 32.89 78.65 60.30
C LEU A 1 33.02 78.62 58.76
N GLN A 2 33.47 79.67 58.08
CA GLN A 2 33.57 79.69 56.60
C GLN A 2 34.65 78.75 56.03
N ILE A 3 35.83 78.70 56.66
CA ILE A 3 36.99 77.92 56.18
C ILE A 3 36.68 76.41 56.11
N GLN A 4 35.99 75.86 57.12
CA GLN A 4 35.62 74.44 57.15
C GLN A 4 34.65 74.06 56.01
N LYS A 5 33.69 74.92 55.68
CA LYS A 5 32.77 74.70 54.55
C LYS A 5 33.53 74.69 53.22
N THR A 6 34.44 75.64 53.02
CA THR A 6 35.28 75.71 51.82
C THR A 6 36.18 74.49 51.66
N TRP A 7 36.81 74.06 52.76
CA TRP A 7 37.69 72.89 52.76
C TRP A 7 36.93 71.59 52.48
N ARG A 8 35.76 71.38 53.10
CA ARG A 8 34.90 70.22 52.82
C ARG A 8 34.46 70.18 51.35
N GLY A 9 34.09 71.32 50.78
CA GLY A 9 33.74 71.41 49.36
C GLY A 9 34.90 71.09 48.43
N TYR A 10 36.11 71.59 48.73
CA TYR A 10 37.33 71.24 47.99
C TYR A 10 37.66 69.75 48.09
N TYR A 11 37.64 69.19 49.30
CA TYR A 11 37.96 67.78 49.55
C TYR A 11 37.03 66.84 48.76
N VAL A 12 35.72 67.08 48.80
CA VAL A 12 34.74 66.24 48.10
C VAL A 12 34.94 66.30 46.57
N ARG A 13 35.15 67.49 46.00
CA ARG A 13 35.39 67.64 44.54
C ARG A 13 36.70 67.04 44.07
N LYS A 14 37.72 67.00 44.94
CA LYS A 14 39.04 66.47 44.60
C LYS A 14 39.15 64.96 44.81
N TYR A 15 38.56 64.42 45.87
CA TYR A 15 38.82 63.04 46.32
C TYR A 15 37.62 62.10 46.23
N ASN A 16 36.38 62.60 46.33
CA ASN A 16 35.19 61.74 46.34
C ASN A 16 34.46 61.71 44.99
N HIS A 17 34.27 62.87 44.35
CA HIS A 17 33.46 62.99 43.13
C HIS A 17 34.27 63.53 41.96
N ASN A 18 34.77 62.62 41.12
CA ASN A 18 35.36 62.98 39.83
C ASN A 18 34.26 63.14 38.77
N PHE A 19 33.68 64.34 38.71
CA PHE A 19 32.63 64.69 37.75
C PHE A 19 33.04 64.44 36.29
N TYR A 20 34.29 64.75 35.92
CA TYR A 20 34.77 64.61 34.54
C TYR A 20 34.94 63.14 34.14
N ALA A 21 35.40 62.28 35.07
CA ALA A 21 35.48 60.84 34.83
C ALA A 21 34.08 60.24 34.62
N LEU A 22 33.11 60.59 35.47
CA LEU A 22 31.73 60.14 35.30
C LEU A 22 31.12 60.62 33.98
N LYS A 23 31.32 61.91 33.64
CA LYS A 23 30.84 62.47 32.37
C LYS A 23 31.44 61.75 31.17
N LYS A 24 32.74 61.42 31.20
CA LYS A 24 33.41 60.65 30.13
C LYS A 24 32.84 59.24 30.04
N TYR A 25 32.66 58.57 31.17
CA TYR A 25 32.07 57.23 31.23
C TYR A 25 30.66 57.21 30.63
N LEU A 26 29.77 58.12 31.07
CA LEU A 26 28.40 58.18 30.55
C LEU A 26 28.34 58.44 29.04
N LYS A 27 29.25 59.29 28.52
CA LYS A 27 29.38 59.48 27.08
C LYS A 27 29.79 58.19 26.36
N ALA A 28 30.79 57.48 26.88
CA ALA A 28 31.23 56.21 26.32
C ALA A 28 30.11 55.15 26.34
N VAL A 29 29.34 55.09 27.43
CA VAL A 29 28.16 54.22 27.53
C VAL A 29 27.09 54.60 26.51
N SER A 30 26.83 55.89 26.29
CA SER A 30 25.87 56.33 25.27
C SER A 30 26.28 55.85 23.88
N VAL A 31 27.54 56.07 23.50
CA VAL A 31 28.09 55.64 22.20
C VAL A 31 28.01 54.12 22.05
N ASN A 32 28.38 53.37 23.08
CA ASN A 32 28.30 51.91 23.04
C ASN A 32 26.84 51.42 22.92
N ASN A 33 25.91 52.06 23.62
CA ASN A 33 24.49 51.70 23.52
C ASN A 33 23.93 52.01 22.13
N GLU A 34 24.35 53.11 21.49
CA GLU A 34 23.98 53.43 20.11
C GLU A 34 24.52 52.38 19.14
N LEU A 35 25.80 52.00 19.29
CA LEU A 35 26.42 50.94 18.48
C LEU A 35 25.70 49.59 18.62
N VAL A 36 25.43 49.16 19.86
CA VAL A 36 24.71 47.91 20.10
C VAL A 36 23.30 47.95 19.53
N ARG A 37 22.62 49.11 19.59
CA ARG A 37 21.29 49.27 18.97
C ARG A 37 21.35 49.17 17.46
N SER A 38 22.33 49.80 16.80
CA SER A 38 22.49 49.69 15.35
C SER A 38 22.81 48.26 14.93
N GLU A 39 23.72 47.59 15.63
CA GLU A 39 24.04 46.18 15.37
C GLU A 39 22.78 45.30 15.51
N LEU A 40 22.03 45.42 16.61
CA LEU A 40 20.80 44.66 16.81
C LEU A 40 19.74 44.94 15.74
N GLN A 41 19.64 46.18 15.27
CA GLN A 41 18.75 46.54 14.17
C GLN A 41 19.17 45.86 12.86
N GLU A 42 20.45 45.91 12.50
CA GLU A 42 20.98 45.23 11.32
C GLU A 42 20.73 43.72 11.38
N TYR A 43 20.98 43.08 12.54
CA TYR A 43 20.68 41.67 12.74
C TYR A 43 19.18 41.35 12.57
N ALA A 44 18.30 42.21 13.09
CA ALA A 44 16.86 42.03 12.92
C ALA A 44 16.45 42.13 11.45
N GLU A 45 16.95 43.14 10.72
CA GLU A 45 16.68 43.33 9.29
C GLU A 45 17.20 42.16 8.45
N MET A 46 18.43 41.70 8.71
CA MET A 46 18.99 40.52 8.05
C MET A 46 18.13 39.29 8.29
N LYS A 47 17.72 39.03 9.54
CA LYS A 47 16.90 37.88 9.89
C LYS A 47 15.53 37.92 9.21
N GLU A 48 14.88 39.08 9.20
CA GLU A 48 13.62 39.24 8.47
C GLU A 48 13.79 38.95 6.97
N ASN A 49 14.86 39.44 6.36
CA ASN A 49 15.14 39.21 4.95
C ASN A 49 15.42 37.73 4.66
N GLU A 50 16.18 37.05 5.51
CA GLU A 50 16.37 35.60 5.43
C GLU A 50 15.05 34.83 5.52
N ASP A 51 14.19 35.20 6.47
CA ASP A 51 12.89 34.54 6.66
C ASP A 51 11.97 34.78 5.47
N LYS A 52 11.94 36.02 4.93
CA LYS A 52 11.25 36.35 3.67
C LYS A 52 11.77 35.49 2.51
N MET A 53 13.09 35.33 2.38
CA MET A 53 13.69 34.50 1.33
C MET A 53 13.33 33.01 1.50
N LYS A 54 13.40 32.47 2.72
CA LYS A 54 13.01 31.08 3.03
C LYS A 54 11.54 30.85 2.71
N ASP A 55 10.66 31.81 2.99
CA ASP A 55 9.24 31.69 2.70
C ASP A 55 8.94 31.78 1.20
N LEU A 56 9.66 32.60 0.45
CA LEU A 56 9.60 32.59 -1.02
C LEU A 56 10.05 31.24 -1.59
N GLU A 57 11.15 30.69 -1.07
CA GLU A 57 11.66 29.38 -1.49
C GLU A 57 10.64 28.26 -1.19
N LYS A 58 10.02 28.26 0.00
CA LYS A 58 8.95 27.32 0.36
C LYS A 58 7.77 27.43 -0.60
N LYS A 59 7.31 28.65 -0.90
CA LYS A 59 6.22 28.89 -1.87
C LYS A 59 6.59 28.38 -3.26
N GLU A 60 7.83 28.55 -3.70
CA GLU A 60 8.29 28.02 -4.99
C GLU A 60 8.33 26.48 -4.99
N LYS A 61 8.85 25.87 -3.93
CA LYS A 61 8.86 24.41 -3.73
C LYS A 61 7.44 23.85 -3.70
N GLU A 62 6.52 24.53 -3.03
CA GLU A 62 5.11 24.16 -2.99
C GLU A 62 4.48 24.22 -4.38
N LYS A 63 4.69 25.30 -5.14
CA LYS A 63 4.22 25.39 -6.54
C LYS A 63 4.75 24.24 -7.40
N LYS A 64 6.04 23.91 -7.28
CA LYS A 64 6.66 22.77 -7.99
C LYS A 64 6.03 21.44 -7.55
N TYR A 65 5.80 21.26 -6.26
CA TYR A 65 5.17 20.06 -5.73
C TYR A 65 3.72 19.91 -6.23
N GLN A 66 2.94 20.99 -6.20
CA GLN A 66 1.58 21.03 -6.71
C GLN A 66 1.53 20.68 -8.21
N ALA A 67 2.44 21.23 -9.02
CA ALA A 67 2.56 20.86 -10.43
C ALA A 67 2.83 19.35 -10.61
N ARG A 68 3.77 18.78 -9.83
CA ARG A 68 4.04 17.33 -9.89
C ARG A 68 2.84 16.47 -9.49
N LYS A 69 2.09 16.91 -8.46
CA LYS A 69 0.88 16.23 -7.97
C LYS A 69 -0.24 16.26 -9.00
N MET A 70 -0.42 17.41 -9.65
CA MET A 70 -1.45 17.66 -10.66
C MET A 70 -0.97 17.45 -12.10
N HIS A 71 0.15 16.75 -12.31
CA HIS A 71 0.77 16.57 -13.63
C HIS A 71 -0.20 15.98 -14.67
N TYR A 72 -1.18 15.20 -14.23
CA TYR A 72 -2.21 14.63 -15.11
C TYR A 72 -3.13 15.66 -15.77
N LEU A 73 -3.13 16.92 -15.33
CA LEU A 73 -3.90 18.03 -15.91
C LEU A 73 -3.20 18.71 -17.10
N LEU A 74 -2.01 18.24 -17.47
CA LEU A 74 -1.21 18.75 -18.58
C LEU A 74 -1.91 18.53 -19.94
N SER A 75 -1.76 19.49 -20.86
CA SER A 75 -2.25 19.34 -22.23
C SER A 75 -1.62 18.17 -22.95
N THR A 76 -2.43 17.47 -23.75
CA THR A 76 -1.98 16.48 -24.72
C THR A 76 -2.05 17.06 -26.13
N GLU A 77 -1.51 16.36 -27.12
CA GLU A 77 -1.58 16.80 -28.53
C GLU A 77 -3.02 16.90 -29.04
N GLN A 78 -3.89 15.99 -28.60
CA GLN A 78 -5.29 15.92 -29.05
C GLN A 78 -6.22 16.80 -28.23
N ILE A 79 -5.98 16.92 -26.91
CA ILE A 79 -6.88 17.60 -25.99
C ILE A 79 -6.10 18.66 -25.18
N PRO A 80 -6.51 19.95 -25.22
CA PRO A 80 -5.91 20.98 -24.39
C PRO A 80 -6.18 20.70 -22.90
N GLY A 81 -5.16 20.89 -22.07
CA GLY A 81 -5.25 20.74 -20.63
C GLY A 81 -6.02 21.89 -19.98
N ILE A 82 -6.42 21.73 -18.72
CA ILE A 82 -7.24 22.73 -18.00
C ILE A 82 -6.59 24.12 -18.00
N TYR A 83 -5.26 24.16 -17.89
CA TYR A 83 -4.46 25.38 -17.82
C TYR A 83 -4.05 25.94 -19.21
N ASN A 84 -4.43 25.27 -20.29
CA ASN A 84 -4.17 25.68 -21.67
C ASN A 84 -5.47 25.80 -22.46
N SER A 85 -6.38 26.65 -21.97
CA SER A 85 -7.67 26.87 -22.61
C SER A 85 -7.50 27.50 -24.01
N PRO A 86 -8.20 27.01 -25.05
CA PRO A 86 -8.12 27.55 -26.41
C PRO A 86 -8.62 29.01 -26.51
N PHE A 87 -9.39 29.48 -25.53
CA PHE A 87 -9.88 30.86 -25.48
C PHE A 87 -8.84 31.86 -24.98
N ARG A 88 -7.71 31.38 -24.45
CA ARG A 88 -6.61 32.24 -23.98
C ARG A 88 -5.50 32.29 -25.03
N LYS A 89 -4.93 33.49 -25.25
CA LYS A 89 -3.83 33.70 -26.20
C LYS A 89 -2.51 33.06 -25.77
N SER A 90 -2.32 32.87 -24.46
CA SER A 90 -1.10 32.28 -23.90
C SER A 90 -1.46 31.25 -22.82
N PRO A 91 -0.68 30.17 -22.68
CA PRO A 91 -0.88 29.19 -21.62
C PRO A 91 -0.70 29.81 -20.23
N ASP A 92 -1.45 29.31 -19.24
CA ASP A 92 -1.30 29.75 -17.86
C ASP A 92 0.10 29.44 -17.31
N PRO A 93 0.67 30.25 -16.40
CA PRO A 93 1.96 29.94 -15.76
C PRO A 93 2.02 28.54 -15.15
N MET A 94 0.91 28.01 -14.66
CA MET A 94 0.83 26.64 -14.14
C MET A 94 1.07 25.59 -15.23
N GLU A 95 0.56 25.80 -16.45
CA GLU A 95 0.80 24.89 -17.59
C GLU A 95 2.29 24.79 -17.91
N LEU A 96 3.02 25.92 -17.85
CA LEU A 96 4.46 25.94 -18.08
C LEU A 96 5.23 25.17 -16.98
N LEU A 97 4.77 25.25 -15.73
CA LEU A 97 5.34 24.48 -14.63
C LEU A 97 5.05 22.99 -14.78
N LEU A 98 3.82 22.63 -15.17
CA LEU A 98 3.42 21.25 -15.43
C LEU A 98 4.32 20.60 -16.49
N ARG A 99 4.53 21.28 -17.63
CA ARG A 99 5.41 20.83 -18.73
C ARG A 99 6.85 20.57 -18.32
N LYS A 100 7.37 21.33 -17.36
CA LYS A 100 8.75 21.18 -16.84
C LYS A 100 8.85 20.09 -15.77
N SER A 101 7.74 19.76 -15.12
CA SER A 101 7.71 18.84 -14.00
C SER A 101 7.55 17.38 -14.45
N LYS A 102 7.96 16.42 -13.62
CA LYS A 102 7.68 14.99 -13.82
C LYS A 102 6.54 14.57 -12.88
N PRO A 103 5.65 13.64 -13.31
CA PRO A 103 4.56 13.19 -12.46
C PRO A 103 5.10 12.61 -11.15
N LEU A 104 4.34 12.82 -10.07
CA LEU A 104 4.73 12.31 -8.76
C LEU A 104 4.72 10.77 -8.77
N THR A 105 5.90 10.17 -8.74
CA THR A 105 6.02 8.71 -8.64
C THR A 105 5.69 8.29 -7.22
N HIS A 106 4.63 7.50 -7.03
CA HIS A 106 4.39 6.86 -5.74
C HIS A 106 5.50 5.84 -5.52
N ARG A 107 6.45 6.16 -4.64
CA ARG A 107 7.47 5.19 -4.23
C ARG A 107 6.72 4.04 -3.57
N LYS A 108 6.58 2.92 -4.28
CA LYS A 108 6.15 1.67 -3.67
C LYS A 108 7.12 1.43 -2.52
N GLN A 109 6.63 1.51 -1.29
CA GLN A 109 7.40 1.07 -0.14
C GLN A 109 7.83 -0.35 -0.50
N GLN A 110 9.13 -0.59 -0.63
CA GLN A 110 9.60 -1.94 -0.70
C GLN A 110 9.30 -2.53 0.67
N VAL A 111 8.19 -3.25 0.75
CA VAL A 111 7.91 -4.13 1.87
C VAL A 111 9.10 -5.07 1.89
N LYS A 112 10.03 -4.84 2.83
CA LYS A 112 11.08 -5.81 3.11
C LYS A 112 10.34 -7.01 3.68
N GLY A 113 9.91 -7.91 2.80
CA GLY A 113 9.46 -9.22 3.22
C GLY A 113 10.61 -9.87 4.02
N PRO A 114 10.32 -10.78 4.96
CA PRO A 114 11.35 -11.44 5.79
C PRO A 114 12.43 -12.21 5.00
N PHE A 115 12.31 -12.29 3.66
CA PHE A 115 13.14 -13.03 2.73
C PHE A 115 14.06 -12.13 1.86
N ALA A 116 14.45 -10.94 2.34
CA ALA A 116 15.29 -10.01 1.58
C ALA A 116 16.78 -10.40 1.47
N TYR A 117 17.16 -11.60 1.89
CA TYR A 117 18.48 -12.18 1.63
C TYR A 117 18.33 -13.24 0.53
N GLY A 118 18.68 -12.91 -0.71
CA GLY A 118 18.86 -13.94 -1.76
C GLY A 118 18.16 -13.70 -3.09
N LEU A 119 17.42 -12.60 -3.27
CA LEU A 119 16.80 -12.27 -4.57
C LEU A 119 17.55 -11.15 -5.32
N ASN A 120 18.89 -11.17 -5.29
CA ASN A 120 19.71 -10.32 -6.17
C ASN A 120 20.46 -11.13 -7.24
N ASP A 121 20.39 -12.46 -7.21
CA ASP A 121 20.97 -13.33 -8.23
C ASP A 121 19.88 -13.85 -9.17
N TRP A 122 19.26 -12.96 -9.94
CA TRP A 122 18.57 -13.37 -11.16
C TRP A 122 19.46 -13.01 -12.37
N PRO A 123 20.42 -13.86 -12.77
CA PRO A 123 21.09 -13.65 -14.03
C PRO A 123 20.15 -14.13 -15.12
N THR A 124 19.68 -13.17 -15.93
CA THR A 124 19.41 -13.30 -17.37
C THR A 124 19.21 -14.75 -17.84
N CYS A 125 17.95 -15.18 -17.93
CA CYS A 125 17.51 -16.51 -18.36
C CYS A 125 18.22 -16.97 -19.64
N LYS A 126 19.35 -17.66 -19.49
CA LYS A 126 20.11 -18.30 -20.57
C LYS A 126 20.28 -19.79 -20.33
N LYS A 127 19.82 -20.31 -19.20
CA LYS A 127 19.83 -21.74 -18.87
C LYS A 127 18.40 -22.17 -18.52
N PRO A 128 17.90 -23.30 -19.05
CA PRO A 128 16.62 -23.84 -18.59
C PRO A 128 16.71 -24.10 -17.08
N PRO A 129 15.62 -23.91 -16.33
CA PRO A 129 15.63 -24.09 -14.89
C PRO A 129 16.04 -25.53 -14.60
N ALA A 130 17.25 -25.70 -14.09
CA ALA A 130 17.63 -26.96 -13.45
C ALA A 130 16.72 -27.05 -12.23
N PHE A 131 15.74 -27.94 -12.27
CA PHE A 131 15.02 -28.35 -11.08
C PHE A 131 16.08 -28.84 -10.11
N VAL A 132 16.37 -28.01 -9.12
CA VAL A 132 17.25 -28.39 -8.02
C VAL A 132 16.63 -29.65 -7.46
N THR A 133 17.37 -30.76 -7.54
CA THR A 133 17.04 -31.95 -6.76
C THR A 133 17.26 -31.53 -5.31
N GLU A 134 16.24 -30.91 -4.73
CA GLU A 134 16.19 -30.55 -3.32
C GLU A 134 16.52 -31.83 -2.55
N LEU A 135 17.69 -31.83 -1.91
CA LEU A 135 18.06 -32.86 -0.95
C LEU A 135 16.88 -33.03 0.03
N PRO A 136 16.45 -34.26 0.33
CA PRO A 136 15.29 -34.49 1.17
C PRO A 136 15.57 -33.84 2.52
N LEU A 137 14.85 -32.75 2.82
CA LEU A 137 14.88 -32.12 4.13
C LEU A 137 14.55 -33.20 5.16
N LEU A 138 15.42 -33.30 6.17
CA LEU A 138 15.30 -34.27 7.26
C LEU A 138 13.85 -34.28 7.78
N PRO A 139 13.26 -35.46 8.02
CA PRO A 139 11.88 -35.58 8.47
C PRO A 139 11.81 -35.04 9.88
N THR A 140 11.53 -33.75 10.01
CA THR A 140 10.93 -33.22 11.23
C THR A 140 9.58 -33.89 11.32
N ASP A 141 9.31 -34.52 12.47
CA ASP A 141 8.04 -35.14 12.84
C ASP A 141 6.92 -34.09 12.77
N ARG A 142 6.40 -33.86 11.57
CA ARG A 142 5.34 -32.89 11.32
C ARG A 142 4.03 -33.61 11.59
N GLN A 143 3.39 -33.27 12.70
CA GLN A 143 2.06 -33.75 13.02
C GLN A 143 1.09 -33.47 11.86
N LYS A 144 0.22 -34.45 11.57
CA LYS A 144 -0.77 -34.35 10.49
C LYS A 144 -1.60 -33.09 10.69
N PRO A 145 -1.69 -32.18 9.70
CA PRO A 145 -2.53 -31.00 9.82
C PRO A 145 -3.98 -31.42 10.04
N GLN A 146 -4.69 -30.71 10.93
CA GLN A 146 -6.07 -31.04 11.29
C GLN A 146 -6.98 -30.88 10.07
N GLY A 147 -7.60 -31.99 9.66
CA GLY A 147 -8.49 -32.05 8.50
C GLY A 147 -8.29 -33.33 7.67
N PRO A 148 -9.08 -33.52 6.59
CA PRO A 148 -9.00 -34.67 5.70
C PRO A 148 -7.82 -34.57 4.71
N PHE A 149 -6.67 -34.07 5.16
CA PHE A 149 -5.49 -33.91 4.32
C PHE A 149 -4.72 -35.24 4.23
N ARG A 150 -4.23 -35.55 3.02
CA ARG A 150 -3.43 -36.74 2.73
C ARG A 150 -2.04 -36.64 3.36
N ASN A 151 -1.39 -37.78 3.59
CA ASN A 151 -0.06 -37.81 4.19
C ASN A 151 0.93 -37.06 3.28
N PRO A 152 1.81 -36.19 3.82
CA PRO A 152 2.81 -35.48 3.03
C PRO A 152 3.64 -36.39 2.11
N ALA A 153 3.98 -37.61 2.57
CA ALA A 153 4.71 -38.57 1.77
C ALA A 153 3.93 -39.04 0.54
N GLU A 154 2.62 -39.28 0.68
CA GLU A 154 1.74 -39.65 -0.45
C GLU A 154 1.59 -38.51 -1.45
N VAL A 155 1.45 -37.27 -0.96
CA VAL A 155 1.32 -36.09 -1.82
C VAL A 155 2.60 -35.86 -2.62
N LEU A 156 3.77 -36.01 -1.99
CA LEU A 156 5.05 -35.94 -2.69
C LEU A 156 5.20 -37.05 -3.71
N TRP A 157 4.84 -38.29 -3.35
CA TRP A 157 4.86 -39.41 -4.29
C TRP A 157 3.93 -39.17 -5.49
N GLN A 158 2.71 -38.66 -5.27
CA GLN A 158 1.79 -38.28 -6.36
C GLN A 158 2.36 -37.17 -7.24
N ARG A 159 3.01 -36.17 -6.64
CA ARG A 159 3.60 -35.04 -7.36
C ARG A 159 4.77 -35.46 -8.25
N TYR A 160 5.58 -36.40 -7.79
CA TYR A 160 6.75 -36.90 -8.51
C TYR A 160 6.48 -38.23 -9.24
N LYS A 161 5.24 -38.73 -9.23
CA LYS A 161 4.87 -39.90 -10.01
C LYS A 161 5.10 -39.54 -11.48
N PRO A 162 5.98 -40.25 -12.20
CA PRO A 162 6.20 -39.99 -13.62
C PRO A 162 4.87 -40.15 -14.35
N LEU A 163 4.59 -39.21 -15.26
CA LEU A 163 3.41 -39.28 -16.11
C LEU A 163 3.52 -40.57 -16.94
N GLU A 164 2.65 -41.54 -16.63
CA GLU A 164 2.41 -42.65 -17.54
C GLU A 164 1.66 -42.06 -18.74
N PRO A 165 2.28 -42.01 -19.94
CA PRO A 165 1.62 -41.44 -21.10
C PRO A 165 0.35 -42.23 -21.37
N THR A 166 -0.78 -41.54 -21.52
CA THR A 166 -2.02 -42.18 -21.93
C THR A 166 -1.81 -42.86 -23.28
N LEU A 167 -2.50 -43.97 -23.53
CA LEU A 167 -2.31 -44.80 -24.74
C LEU A 167 -2.29 -43.97 -26.04
N ARG A 168 -3.09 -42.90 -26.12
CA ARG A 168 -3.15 -41.96 -27.26
C ARG A 168 -1.86 -41.20 -27.54
N VAL A 169 -0.97 -41.08 -26.55
CA VAL A 169 0.35 -40.44 -26.65
C VAL A 169 1.43 -41.49 -26.95
N ALA A 170 1.25 -42.73 -26.48
CA ALA A 170 2.18 -43.84 -26.74
C ALA A 170 1.98 -44.47 -28.13
N GLU A 171 0.77 -44.47 -28.66
CA GLU A 171 0.46 -45.01 -29.99
C GLU A 171 0.52 -43.90 -31.04
N SER A 172 1.31 -44.12 -32.10
CA SER A 172 1.36 -43.21 -33.26
C SER A 172 -0.04 -43.04 -33.85
N SER A 173 -0.32 -41.88 -34.46
CA SER A 173 -1.68 -41.44 -34.85
C SER A 173 -2.49 -42.39 -35.76
N ASN A 174 -1.92 -43.51 -36.20
CA ASN A 174 -2.60 -44.59 -36.93
C ASN A 174 -2.34 -45.96 -36.27
N PRO A 175 -3.07 -46.36 -35.22
CA PRO A 175 -2.97 -47.72 -34.69
C PRO A 175 -3.71 -48.71 -35.62
N PRO A 176 -3.22 -49.95 -35.79
CA PRO A 176 -3.91 -50.98 -36.57
C PRO A 176 -5.26 -51.35 -35.91
N PRO A 177 -6.31 -51.63 -36.71
CA PRO A 177 -7.71 -51.74 -36.24
C PRO A 177 -7.98 -52.87 -35.23
N ALA A 178 -7.03 -53.77 -35.01
CA ALA A 178 -7.13 -54.85 -34.05
C ALA A 178 -7.10 -54.36 -32.59
N LYS A 179 -6.29 -53.33 -32.29
CA LYS A 179 -6.09 -52.86 -30.91
C LYS A 179 -7.26 -52.02 -30.37
N ALA A 180 -7.95 -51.29 -31.23
CA ALA A 180 -9.11 -50.47 -30.86
C ALA A 180 -10.32 -51.30 -30.36
N ARG A 181 -10.37 -52.61 -30.67
CA ARG A 181 -11.49 -53.49 -30.28
C ARG A 181 -11.38 -54.06 -28.86
N GLU A 182 -10.18 -54.13 -28.29
CA GLU A 182 -10.00 -54.63 -26.92
C GLU A 182 -10.36 -53.57 -25.86
N GLU A 183 -10.15 -52.29 -26.15
CA GLU A 183 -10.32 -51.18 -25.20
C GLU A 183 -11.79 -50.87 -24.89
N GLN A 184 -12.71 -51.21 -25.81
CA GLN A 184 -14.15 -50.97 -25.66
C GLN A 184 -14.86 -51.91 -24.66
N ARG A 185 -14.14 -52.82 -24.00
CA ARG A 185 -14.75 -53.89 -23.20
C ARG A 185 -14.92 -53.61 -21.71
N ASN A 186 -14.44 -52.48 -21.17
CA ASN A 186 -14.48 -52.23 -19.73
C ASN A 186 -15.24 -50.94 -19.37
N PRO A 187 -16.56 -51.01 -19.12
CA PRO A 187 -17.30 -49.92 -18.49
C PRO A 187 -16.80 -49.69 -17.05
N ILE A 188 -16.42 -48.46 -16.71
CA ILE A 188 -15.92 -48.09 -15.37
C ILE A 188 -17.07 -47.90 -14.35
N HIS A 189 -18.32 -47.87 -14.80
CA HIS A 189 -19.50 -47.77 -13.95
C HIS A 189 -20.58 -48.77 -14.41
N ASP A 190 -20.90 -49.73 -13.55
CA ASP A 190 -21.97 -50.72 -13.76
C ASP A 190 -23.37 -50.13 -13.56
N ASN A 191 -23.47 -48.90 -13.06
CA ASN A 191 -24.75 -48.25 -12.83
C ASN A 191 -25.24 -47.62 -14.13
N GLY A 192 -26.11 -48.36 -14.83
CA GLY A 192 -26.83 -47.83 -16.00
C GLY A 192 -27.55 -46.53 -15.66
N PHE A 193 -27.46 -45.56 -16.57
CA PHE A 193 -28.13 -44.27 -16.43
C PHE A 193 -29.65 -44.49 -16.31
N LEU A 194 -30.22 -44.24 -15.13
CA LEU A 194 -31.67 -44.32 -14.94
C LEU A 194 -32.34 -43.02 -15.41
N PRO A 195 -33.43 -43.09 -16.17
CA PRO A 195 -34.17 -41.90 -16.60
C PRO A 195 -34.81 -41.19 -15.40
N PHE A 196 -34.86 -39.86 -15.45
CA PHE A 196 -35.39 -38.97 -14.40
C PHE A 196 -36.85 -39.25 -13.97
N SER A 197 -37.58 -40.13 -14.65
CA SER A 197 -38.97 -40.47 -14.33
C SER A 197 -39.13 -41.53 -13.23
N SER A 198 -38.05 -42.11 -12.70
CA SER A 198 -38.13 -43.20 -11.70
C SER A 198 -38.05 -42.74 -10.23
N TYR A 199 -37.89 -41.44 -9.95
CA TYR A 199 -37.69 -40.94 -8.57
C TYR A 199 -38.87 -41.20 -7.62
N HIS A 200 -40.07 -41.41 -8.13
CA HIS A 200 -41.26 -41.68 -7.30
C HIS A 200 -41.43 -43.15 -6.92
N LYS A 201 -40.60 -44.06 -7.48
CA LYS A 201 -40.67 -45.50 -7.22
C LYS A 201 -39.64 -45.99 -6.20
N ASN A 202 -38.85 -45.08 -5.63
CA ASN A 202 -37.98 -45.42 -4.53
C ASN A 202 -38.83 -45.36 -3.25
N ASP A 203 -39.19 -46.53 -2.70
CA ASP A 203 -39.87 -46.66 -1.40
C ASP A 203 -38.99 -46.24 -0.20
N GLU A 204 -37.76 -45.80 -0.48
CA GLU A 204 -36.86 -45.21 0.51
C GLU A 204 -37.41 -43.84 0.94
N LYS A 205 -38.11 -43.83 2.07
CA LYS A 205 -38.43 -42.60 2.80
C LYS A 205 -37.13 -41.83 3.02
N TYR A 206 -37.09 -40.61 2.50
CA TYR A 206 -36.01 -39.67 2.76
C TYR A 206 -35.86 -39.48 4.27
N GLU A 207 -34.80 -40.04 4.85
CA GLU A 207 -34.43 -39.80 6.25
C GLU A 207 -33.58 -38.54 6.33
N PRO A 208 -34.08 -37.44 6.92
CA PRO A 208 -33.29 -36.24 7.10
C PRO A 208 -32.13 -36.55 8.07
N LEU A 209 -30.90 -36.29 7.65
CA LEU A 209 -29.70 -36.51 8.47
C LEU A 209 -29.87 -35.91 9.88
N LEU A 210 -29.73 -36.77 10.90
CA LEU A 210 -29.90 -36.47 12.32
C LEU A 210 -28.88 -35.46 12.90
N HIS A 211 -27.88 -35.04 12.14
CA HIS A 211 -26.83 -34.12 12.61
C HIS A 211 -27.19 -32.63 12.57
N ARG A 212 -28.49 -32.28 12.56
CA ARG A 212 -28.98 -30.89 12.50
C ARG A 212 -29.63 -30.41 13.80
N SER A 213 -29.11 -30.82 14.95
CA SER A 213 -29.47 -30.30 16.28
C SER A 213 -28.27 -29.59 16.93
N GLY A 214 -28.06 -28.32 16.58
CA GLY A 214 -27.11 -27.43 17.27
C GLY A 214 -27.78 -26.69 18.44
N LYS A 215 -26.99 -25.99 19.26
CA LYS A 215 -27.46 -25.19 20.42
C LYS A 215 -28.50 -24.11 20.09
N TYR A 216 -28.60 -23.71 18.83
CA TYR A 216 -29.60 -22.78 18.33
C TYR A 216 -30.69 -23.60 17.65
N GLY A 217 -31.92 -23.48 18.14
CA GLY A 217 -33.07 -24.21 17.61
C GLY A 217 -33.25 -24.00 16.11
N GLN A 218 -33.86 -24.97 15.44
CA GLN A 218 -34.22 -24.82 14.03
C GLN A 218 -35.24 -23.68 13.89
N GLU A 219 -34.80 -22.54 13.38
CA GLU A 219 -35.74 -21.55 12.86
C GLU A 219 -36.39 -22.14 11.61
N ALA A 220 -37.72 -22.07 11.54
CA ALA A 220 -38.51 -22.47 10.37
C ALA A 220 -38.21 -21.53 9.19
N TYR A 221 -37.04 -21.73 8.59
CA TYR A 221 -36.58 -20.94 7.46
C TYR A 221 -37.38 -21.35 6.23
N GLY A 222 -38.29 -20.48 5.81
CA GLY A 222 -39.14 -20.69 4.63
C GLY A 222 -40.57 -20.20 4.79
N THR A 223 -41.15 -20.23 6.00
CA THR A 223 -42.57 -19.87 6.18
C THR A 223 -42.83 -18.37 6.38
N LYS A 224 -41.86 -17.60 6.88
CA LYS A 224 -42.11 -16.20 7.31
C LYS A 224 -41.70 -15.12 6.29
N HIS A 225 -40.75 -15.41 5.41
CA HIS A 225 -40.11 -14.39 4.55
C HIS A 225 -40.02 -14.75 3.07
N PHE A 226 -40.47 -15.94 2.67
CA PHE A 226 -40.68 -16.23 1.27
C PHE A 226 -42.10 -15.83 0.87
N ARG A 227 -42.21 -15.21 -0.31
CA ARG A 227 -43.48 -14.93 -0.97
C ARG A 227 -44.01 -16.23 -1.56
N GLU A 228 -44.51 -17.14 -0.73
CA GLU A 228 -45.49 -18.10 -1.20
C GLU A 228 -46.78 -17.32 -1.46
N VAL A 229 -46.96 -16.97 -2.73
CA VAL A 229 -48.26 -16.50 -3.24
C VAL A 229 -49.25 -17.62 -2.92
N CYS A 230 -50.21 -17.30 -2.04
CA CYS A 230 -51.29 -18.17 -1.55
C CYS A 230 -51.55 -19.42 -2.44
N PRO A 231 -51.24 -20.64 -1.96
CA PRO A 231 -51.52 -21.86 -2.72
C PRO A 231 -53.02 -22.10 -2.95
N GLU A 232 -53.89 -21.45 -2.15
CA GLU A 232 -55.35 -21.52 -2.30
C GLU A 232 -55.90 -20.83 -3.56
N LYS A 233 -55.09 -20.04 -4.29
CA LYS A 233 -55.56 -19.38 -5.52
C LYS A 233 -55.71 -20.31 -6.73
N TRP A 234 -55.33 -21.59 -6.60
CA TRP A 234 -55.34 -22.55 -7.72
C TRP A 234 -56.22 -23.77 -7.50
N ILE A 235 -56.96 -23.85 -6.40
CA ILE A 235 -58.02 -24.86 -6.26
C ILE A 235 -59.31 -24.27 -6.82
N ALA A 236 -59.52 -24.47 -8.12
CA ALA A 236 -60.86 -24.36 -8.68
C ALA A 236 -61.63 -25.60 -8.22
N ASP A 237 -62.63 -25.39 -7.38
CA ASP A 237 -63.62 -26.41 -7.06
C ASP A 237 -64.28 -26.90 -8.37
N LYS A 238 -64.30 -28.22 -8.55
CA LYS A 238 -65.10 -28.92 -9.56
C LYS A 238 -66.30 -29.56 -8.89
#